data_AF-A0A949RQN9-F1
#
_entry.id   AF-A0A949RQN9-F1
#
_cell.length_a   1.000
_cell.length_b   1.000
_cell.length_c   1.000
_cell.angle_alpha   90.00
_cell.angle_beta   90.00
_cell.angle_gamma   90.00
#
_symmetry.space_group_name_H-M   'P 1'
#
loop_
_entity.id
_entity.type
_entity.pdbx_description
1 polymer ?
#
loop_
_entity_poly.entity_id
_entity_poly.type
_entity_poly.pdbx_seq_one_letter_code
_entity_poly.pdbx_strand_id
1 'polypeptide(L)'
;MIHSVKSAFHKYLGGLNRREMIQRAGWLAAIPGLMKGREALAAPAATVGNLHVSPDQIYQSIGVRPVINCRGTLTIVGGSLELPEVRAAKEAAAHHFVQLDELAEAIGSRLAELTGAEWGMVSSGCAAGLAHATTACVTGGNPDLHVRVPDLTGFAKDEVVIPKHSRNVYDQAVRSVGVRIIEAGDAAEYEAALGPKAAMVYVFAGPRAETGSLPYDAIYSIAKKKNVPVLVDAAAEMLTVPNVHLRRGATLVGYSGGKCIRGPQCAGLLLGRKDLVRAAWMSSAPHHGHGRTMKVGKEEAIGMLAAIEMWMKRDHKAEMEMWMSWMRNIGARAEKVPGVKSSIREPRGLSNHSPNLSISWDADKLGITGEEVARILYEGEPRIALNGGGGRRRGGESAETGIFITAYMMSPGEDKIVGDRIHEVLSAHRAPKKKEAPAAPAGNLSGKWEVHIQFAAGASQHILHVQQEGNRLVGTHQGDFVSRDLFGTIEGADVRIASFVSEAHGAALSYRFTGKLDGGAMSGTLDMGEYLTASWTAKRHLFA
;
A
#
# COMPACT_ATOMS: atom_id res chain seq x y z
N MET A 1 13.13 41.14 51.07
CA MET A 1 14.34 40.98 51.91
C MET A 1 14.07 39.82 52.86
N ILE A 2 14.56 38.63 52.54
CA ILE A 2 15.88 38.09 52.93
C ILE A 2 15.78 37.35 54.27
N HIS A 3 16.13 36.05 54.20
CA HIS A 3 16.49 35.14 55.29
C HIS A 3 15.47 34.82 56.39
N SER A 4 14.82 33.65 56.27
CA SER A 4 14.99 32.52 57.22
C SER A 4 13.88 31.48 57.06
N VAL A 5 13.98 30.63 56.03
CA VAL A 5 13.35 29.30 56.01
C VAL A 5 14.31 28.35 55.28
N LYS A 6 15.51 28.16 55.87
CA LYS A 6 16.59 27.33 55.27
C LYS A 6 17.07 26.20 56.19
N SER A 7 16.26 25.73 57.13
CA SER A 7 16.71 24.76 58.15
C SER A 7 15.85 23.51 58.38
N ALA A 8 14.75 23.28 57.65
CA ALA A 8 13.90 22.09 57.90
C ALA A 8 13.63 21.21 56.66
N PHE A 9 13.97 21.64 55.45
CA PHE A 9 13.68 20.90 54.22
C PHE A 9 14.84 20.02 53.71
N HIS A 10 15.98 20.01 54.39
CA HIS A 10 17.20 19.33 53.93
C HIS A 10 17.44 17.94 54.57
N LYS A 11 16.40 17.32 55.15
CA LYS A 11 16.54 16.01 55.81
C LYS A 11 15.54 14.91 55.39
N TYR A 12 14.76 15.11 54.32
CA TYR A 12 13.78 14.11 53.86
C TYR A 12 13.81 13.76 52.36
N LEU A 13 14.83 14.20 51.61
CA LEU A 13 14.95 13.93 50.17
C LEU A 13 16.35 13.41 49.75
N GLY A 14 17.04 12.71 50.65
CA GLY A 14 18.28 12.01 50.34
C GLY A 14 18.08 10.50 50.38
N GLY A 15 17.78 9.90 49.23
CA GLY A 15 17.88 8.44 49.05
C GLY A 15 16.58 7.72 48.73
N LEU A 16 15.99 7.97 47.55
CA LEU A 16 15.01 7.07 46.94
C LEU A 16 15.34 6.88 45.46
N ASN A 17 15.50 5.63 45.04
CA ASN A 17 15.74 5.24 43.64
C ASN A 17 14.40 5.23 42.88
N ARG A 18 14.41 5.60 41.58
CA ARG A 18 13.29 5.52 40.62
C ARG A 18 12.43 4.26 40.72
N ARG A 19 12.99 3.12 41.16
CA ARG A 19 12.27 1.84 41.30
C ARG A 19 11.25 1.82 42.46
N GLU A 20 11.45 2.61 43.52
CA GLU A 20 10.54 2.64 44.67
C GLU A 20 9.38 3.64 44.51
N MET A 21 9.55 4.67 43.66
CA MET A 21 8.46 5.58 43.28
C MET A 21 7.36 4.89 42.46
N ILE A 22 7.72 3.88 41.66
CA ILE A 22 6.78 3.15 40.80
C ILE A 22 5.93 2.15 41.61
N GLN A 23 6.46 1.61 42.71
CA GLN A 23 5.72 0.64 43.54
C GLN A 23 4.67 1.27 44.45
N ARG A 24 4.75 2.56 44.77
CA ARG A 24 3.80 3.24 45.67
C ARG A 24 2.67 4.01 44.97
N ALA A 25 2.68 4.11 43.64
CA ALA A 25 1.57 4.68 42.87
C ALA A 25 0.39 3.70 42.67
N GLY A 26 0.56 2.43 43.04
CA GLY A 26 -0.41 1.35 42.77
C GLY A 26 -1.56 1.18 43.77
N TRP A 27 -1.85 2.15 44.66
CA TRP A 27 -2.80 1.95 45.77
C TRP A 27 -3.94 2.98 45.89
N LEU A 28 -4.32 3.67 44.80
CA LEU A 28 -5.40 4.68 44.83
C LEU A 28 -6.45 4.57 43.72
N ALA A 29 -6.84 3.36 43.33
CA ALA A 29 -8.05 3.16 42.53
C ALA A 29 -8.72 1.81 42.86
N ALA A 30 -9.51 1.76 43.93
CA ALA A 30 -10.44 0.66 44.18
C ALA A 30 -11.70 1.18 44.89
N ILE A 31 -12.70 1.59 44.11
CA ILE A 31 -14.11 1.58 44.52
C ILE A 31 -14.91 1.00 43.35
N PRO A 32 -15.58 -0.16 43.49
CA PRO A 32 -16.37 -0.74 42.42
C PRO A 32 -17.80 -0.17 42.44
N GLY A 33 -18.16 0.56 41.39
CA GLY A 33 -19.55 0.95 41.10
C GLY A 33 -20.18 -0.02 40.11
N LEU A 34 -21.23 -0.71 40.53
CA LEU A 34 -22.10 -1.55 39.70
C LEU A 34 -22.69 -0.74 38.52
N MET A 35 -22.35 -1.11 37.28
CA MET A 35 -23.29 -1.05 36.14
C MET A 35 -22.95 -2.15 35.13
N LYS A 36 -23.92 -3.03 34.88
CA LYS A 36 -23.86 -4.06 33.83
C LYS A 36 -24.01 -3.40 32.45
N GLY A 37 -22.89 -3.15 31.79
CA GLY A 37 -22.81 -2.93 30.34
C GLY A 37 -21.93 -4.02 29.73
N ARG A 38 -22.37 -4.66 28.65
CA ARG A 38 -21.55 -5.58 27.85
C ARG A 38 -20.42 -4.77 27.21
N GLU A 39 -19.29 -4.66 27.90
CA GLU A 39 -18.04 -4.21 27.31
C GLU A 39 -17.52 -5.30 26.38
N ALA A 40 -17.21 -4.91 25.14
CA ALA A 40 -16.39 -5.73 24.27
C ALA A 40 -15.09 -6.01 25.02
N LEU A 41 -14.77 -7.29 25.20
CA LEU A 41 -13.50 -7.72 25.78
C LEU A 41 -12.37 -7.19 24.90
N ALA A 42 -11.83 -6.03 25.25
CA ALA A 42 -10.52 -5.63 24.79
C ALA A 42 -9.56 -6.71 25.29
N ALA A 43 -8.93 -7.44 24.35
CA ALA A 43 -7.91 -8.41 24.69
C ALA A 43 -6.89 -7.73 25.62
N PRO A 44 -6.47 -8.37 26.73
CA PRO A 44 -5.50 -7.79 27.63
C PRO A 44 -4.25 -7.43 26.81
N ALA A 45 -3.75 -6.20 27.00
CA ALA A 45 -2.52 -5.76 26.36
C ALA A 45 -1.44 -6.79 26.67
N ALA A 46 -0.96 -7.49 25.63
CA ALA A 46 0.13 -8.45 25.77
C ALA A 46 1.29 -7.71 26.43
N THR A 47 1.82 -8.25 27.53
CA THR A 47 3.06 -7.76 28.12
C THR A 47 4.14 -7.88 27.06
N VAL A 48 4.54 -6.77 26.46
CA VAL A 48 5.60 -6.73 25.44
C VAL A 48 6.85 -7.33 26.06
N GLY A 49 7.24 -8.50 25.58
CA GLY A 49 8.41 -9.24 26.04
C GLY A 49 9.66 -8.86 25.25
N ASN A 50 10.76 -9.58 25.53
CA ASN A 50 11.93 -9.54 24.66
C ASN A 50 11.60 -10.15 23.29
N LEU A 51 12.32 -9.76 22.24
CA LEU A 51 12.19 -10.39 20.92
C LEU A 51 12.59 -11.87 21.01
N HIS A 52 11.66 -12.77 20.71
CA HIS A 52 11.93 -14.21 20.65
C HIS A 52 12.18 -14.62 19.20
N VAL A 53 13.42 -14.96 18.87
CA VAL A 53 13.81 -15.37 17.51
C VAL A 53 13.38 -16.82 17.26
N SER A 54 12.09 -17.02 16.99
CA SER A 54 11.51 -18.28 16.53
C SER A 54 10.36 -18.01 15.55
N PRO A 55 10.14 -18.87 14.54
CA PRO A 55 9.09 -18.65 13.55
C PRO A 55 7.69 -18.43 14.16
N ASP A 56 7.37 -19.15 15.23
CA ASP A 56 6.02 -19.13 15.82
C ASP A 56 5.78 -18.00 16.84
N GLN A 57 6.84 -17.31 17.28
CA GLN A 57 6.75 -16.26 18.31
C GLN A 57 7.37 -14.92 17.91
N ILE A 58 7.95 -14.79 16.71
CA ILE A 58 8.70 -13.59 16.30
C ILE A 58 7.85 -12.30 16.42
N TYR A 59 6.58 -12.36 16.01
CA TYR A 59 5.67 -11.22 16.09
C TYR A 59 4.93 -11.17 17.43
N GLN A 60 4.51 -12.32 17.95
CA GLN A 60 3.72 -12.42 19.17
C GLN A 60 4.52 -11.97 20.41
N SER A 61 5.83 -12.23 20.44
CA SER A 61 6.72 -11.81 21.53
C SER A 61 6.78 -10.29 21.72
N ILE A 62 6.48 -9.53 20.66
CA ILE A 62 6.37 -8.06 20.68
C ILE A 62 4.93 -7.55 20.57
N GLY A 63 3.93 -8.42 20.78
CA GLY A 63 2.51 -8.06 20.80
C GLY A 63 1.84 -7.91 19.43
N VAL A 64 2.49 -8.37 18.35
CA VAL A 64 1.94 -8.34 16.99
C VAL A 64 1.31 -9.69 16.65
N ARG A 65 0.03 -9.67 16.21
CA ARG A 65 -0.66 -10.87 15.72
C ARG A 65 -0.34 -11.13 14.25
N PRO A 66 0.09 -12.35 13.87
CA PRO A 66 0.20 -12.76 12.47
C PRO A 66 -1.14 -12.67 11.72
N VAL A 67 -1.08 -12.69 10.39
CA VAL A 67 -2.25 -12.62 9.51
C VAL A 67 -2.14 -13.67 8.40
N ILE A 68 -3.24 -14.38 8.15
CA ILE A 68 -3.42 -15.16 6.92
C ILE A 68 -3.75 -14.17 5.81
N ASN A 69 -2.87 -14.07 4.81
CA ASN A 69 -2.99 -13.08 3.74
C ASN A 69 -3.79 -13.64 2.56
N CYS A 70 -5.07 -13.30 2.50
CA CYS A 70 -5.95 -13.51 1.35
C CYS A 70 -6.18 -12.22 0.53
N ARG A 71 -5.40 -11.17 0.82
CA ARG A 71 -5.58 -9.81 0.29
C ARG A 71 -4.70 -9.53 -0.93
N GLY A 72 -3.57 -10.22 -1.03
CA GLY A 72 -2.58 -10.05 -2.10
C GLY A 72 -1.31 -9.35 -1.61
N THR A 73 -0.52 -8.81 -2.53
CA THR A 73 0.85 -8.33 -2.27
C THR A 73 0.91 -6.90 -1.71
N LEU A 74 -0.08 -6.49 -0.91
CA LEU A 74 -0.13 -5.14 -0.34
C LEU A 74 0.93 -4.97 0.75
N THR A 75 1.61 -3.82 0.72
CA THR A 75 2.72 -3.52 1.64
C THR A 75 2.28 -3.48 3.10
N ILE A 76 1.06 -3.01 3.39
CA ILE A 76 0.53 -2.91 4.76
C ILE A 76 0.41 -4.27 5.46
N VAL A 77 0.38 -5.38 4.71
CA VAL A 77 0.38 -6.76 5.23
C VAL A 77 1.66 -7.53 4.88
N GLY A 78 2.72 -6.83 4.46
CA GLY A 78 4.06 -7.41 4.26
C GLY A 78 4.33 -7.99 2.87
N GLY A 79 3.41 -7.87 1.92
CA GLY A 79 3.55 -8.42 0.56
C GLY A 79 3.64 -9.94 0.55
N SER A 80 4.66 -10.51 -0.10
CA SER A 80 4.86 -11.96 -0.22
C SER A 80 5.90 -12.52 0.74
N LEU A 81 5.73 -13.79 1.11
CA LEU A 81 6.74 -14.54 1.83
C LEU A 81 7.85 -14.98 0.88
N GLU A 82 9.09 -14.69 1.27
CA GLU A 82 10.31 -15.14 0.60
C GLU A 82 10.28 -16.67 0.37
N LEU A 83 10.87 -17.13 -0.72
CA LEU A 83 11.11 -18.56 -0.90
C LEU A 83 12.13 -19.09 0.14
N PRO A 84 12.07 -20.38 0.53
CA PRO A 84 13.08 -20.97 1.41
C PRO A 84 14.52 -20.76 0.92
N GLU A 85 14.75 -20.88 -0.38
CA GLU A 85 16.05 -20.68 -1.02
C GLU A 85 16.52 -19.22 -0.94
N VAL A 86 15.59 -18.27 -1.00
CA VAL A 86 15.87 -16.85 -0.82
C VAL A 86 16.34 -16.56 0.61
N ARG A 87 15.62 -17.08 1.61
CA ARG A 87 16.03 -16.96 3.02
C ARG A 87 17.40 -17.59 3.27
N ALA A 88 17.63 -18.80 2.73
CA ALA A 88 18.91 -19.49 2.86
C ALA A 88 20.06 -18.71 2.21
N ALA A 89 19.84 -18.12 1.04
CA ALA A 89 20.82 -17.29 0.36
C ALA A 89 21.17 -16.02 1.14
N LYS A 90 20.16 -15.34 1.71
CA LYS A 90 20.36 -14.17 2.58
C LYS A 90 21.16 -14.52 3.83
N GLU A 91 20.80 -15.63 4.49
CA GLU A 91 21.52 -16.12 5.67
C GLU A 91 22.99 -16.41 5.33
N ALA A 92 23.25 -17.16 4.25
CA ALA A 92 24.62 -17.42 3.81
C ALA A 92 25.40 -16.14 3.49
N ALA A 93 24.76 -15.17 2.81
CA ALA A 93 25.38 -13.89 2.49
C ALA A 93 25.71 -13.06 3.75
N ALA A 94 24.93 -13.18 4.82
CA ALA A 94 25.10 -12.40 6.05
C ALA A 94 26.45 -12.63 6.74
N HIS A 95 27.08 -13.80 6.51
CA HIS A 95 28.35 -14.20 7.15
C HIS A 95 29.62 -13.66 6.49
N HIS A 96 29.52 -12.91 5.39
CA HIS A 96 30.68 -12.43 4.63
C HIS A 96 30.64 -10.94 4.30
N PHE A 97 31.82 -10.30 4.25
CA PHE A 97 31.98 -8.97 3.64
C PHE A 97 32.43 -9.10 2.19
N VAL A 98 31.98 -8.20 1.33
CA VAL A 98 32.31 -8.16 -0.11
C VAL A 98 32.45 -6.73 -0.60
N GLN A 99 33.18 -6.52 -1.70
CA GLN A 99 33.19 -5.26 -2.43
C GLN A 99 31.89 -5.17 -3.26
N LEU A 100 31.13 -4.07 -3.12
CA LEU A 100 29.77 -3.99 -3.65
C LEU A 100 29.68 -3.79 -5.17
N ASP A 101 30.67 -3.18 -5.80
CA ASP A 101 30.75 -3.05 -7.27
C ASP A 101 31.09 -4.39 -7.92
N GLU A 102 31.99 -5.19 -7.31
CA GLU A 102 32.26 -6.56 -7.73
C GLU A 102 30.99 -7.42 -7.62
N LEU A 103 30.27 -7.30 -6.51
CA LEU A 103 28.99 -7.96 -6.32
C LEU A 103 27.95 -7.51 -7.37
N ALA A 104 27.83 -6.21 -7.62
CA ALA A 104 26.90 -5.66 -8.59
C ALA A 104 27.22 -6.12 -10.02
N GLU A 105 28.50 -6.20 -10.39
CA GLU A 105 28.92 -6.71 -11.69
C GLU A 105 28.60 -8.20 -11.87
N ALA A 106 28.83 -9.01 -10.83
CA ALA A 106 28.50 -10.43 -10.85
C ALA A 106 26.98 -10.66 -10.92
N ILE A 107 26.21 -9.97 -10.08
CA ILE A 107 24.74 -10.03 -10.09
C ILE A 107 24.20 -9.58 -11.46
N GLY A 108 24.66 -8.43 -11.96
CA GLY A 108 24.14 -7.86 -13.20
C GLY A 108 24.43 -8.73 -14.41
N SER A 109 25.59 -9.36 -14.46
CA SER A 109 25.94 -10.34 -15.51
C SER A 109 25.07 -11.59 -15.41
N ARG A 110 24.86 -12.13 -14.21
CA ARG A 110 24.01 -13.30 -14.00
C ARG A 110 22.54 -13.03 -14.35
N LEU A 111 22.03 -11.85 -13.99
CA LEU A 111 20.68 -11.43 -14.37
C LEU A 111 20.53 -11.29 -15.90
N ALA A 112 21.56 -10.80 -16.59
CA ALA A 112 21.57 -10.74 -18.05
C ALA A 112 21.42 -12.14 -18.67
N GLU A 113 22.23 -13.10 -18.20
CA GLU A 113 22.16 -14.51 -18.64
C GLU A 113 20.76 -15.12 -18.44
N LEU A 114 20.17 -14.91 -17.26
CA LEU A 114 18.89 -15.52 -16.89
C LEU A 114 17.71 -14.89 -17.64
N THR A 115 17.73 -13.57 -17.89
CA THR A 115 16.56 -12.83 -18.36
C THR A 115 16.61 -12.45 -19.84
N GLY A 116 17.79 -12.51 -20.46
CA GLY A 116 18.04 -12.02 -21.81
C GLY A 116 18.10 -10.49 -21.94
N ALA A 117 18.11 -9.75 -20.83
CA ALA A 117 18.45 -8.33 -20.82
C ALA A 117 19.95 -8.13 -21.06
N GLU A 118 20.38 -6.92 -21.47
CA GLU A 118 21.82 -6.64 -21.63
C GLU A 118 22.55 -6.58 -20.28
N TRP A 119 21.86 -6.12 -19.23
CA TRP A 119 22.34 -6.11 -17.84
C TRP A 119 21.17 -5.95 -16.85
N GLY A 120 21.44 -6.21 -15.57
CA GLY A 120 20.47 -6.06 -14.49
C GLY A 120 21.06 -5.46 -13.23
N MET A 121 20.22 -4.89 -12.38
CA MET A 121 20.58 -4.45 -11.03
C MET A 121 19.48 -4.79 -10.02
N VAL A 122 19.87 -4.96 -8.77
CA VAL A 122 18.96 -5.05 -7.63
C VAL A 122 18.92 -3.70 -6.92
N SER A 123 17.73 -3.24 -6.56
CA SER A 123 17.48 -1.96 -5.88
C SER A 123 16.67 -2.16 -4.59
N SER A 124 16.60 -1.13 -3.74
CA SER A 124 15.74 -1.11 -2.55
C SER A 124 14.27 -0.89 -2.94
N GLY A 125 13.67 -1.89 -3.57
CA GLY A 125 12.30 -1.87 -4.08
C GLY A 125 12.26 -1.39 -5.53
N CYS A 126 11.15 -1.66 -6.22
CA CYS A 126 10.97 -1.20 -7.60
C CYS A 126 11.02 0.33 -7.68
N ALA A 127 10.41 1.04 -6.72
CA ALA A 127 10.46 2.49 -6.62
C ALA A 127 11.90 3.05 -6.64
N ALA A 128 12.83 2.45 -5.88
CA ALA A 128 14.24 2.83 -5.95
C ALA A 128 14.84 2.59 -7.34
N GLY A 129 14.50 1.47 -7.97
CA GLY A 129 14.91 1.15 -9.34
C GLY A 129 14.42 2.21 -10.34
N LEU A 130 13.18 2.67 -10.20
CA LEU A 130 12.61 3.75 -11.03
C LEU A 130 13.36 5.07 -10.84
N ALA A 131 13.68 5.43 -9.59
CA ALA A 131 14.43 6.64 -9.28
C ALA A 131 15.89 6.56 -9.77
N HIS A 132 16.56 5.42 -9.63
CA HIS A 132 17.91 5.20 -10.17
C HIS A 132 17.94 5.25 -11.69
N ALA A 133 16.97 4.61 -12.36
CA ALA A 133 16.79 4.69 -13.81
C ALA A 133 16.54 6.14 -14.28
N THR A 134 15.67 6.87 -13.59
CA THR A 134 15.42 8.30 -13.87
C THR A 134 16.70 9.11 -13.73
N THR A 135 17.44 8.91 -12.64
CA THR A 135 18.71 9.60 -12.38
C THR A 135 19.75 9.28 -13.46
N ALA A 136 19.84 8.02 -13.90
CA ALA A 136 20.72 7.62 -14.99
C ALA A 136 20.37 8.32 -16.32
N CYS A 137 19.08 8.42 -16.65
CA CYS A 137 18.62 9.11 -17.86
C CYS A 137 18.84 10.64 -17.82
N VAL A 138 18.82 11.24 -16.63
CA VAL A 138 19.08 12.67 -16.41
C VAL A 138 20.58 13.00 -16.44
N THR A 139 21.39 12.17 -15.80
CA THR A 139 22.81 12.47 -15.54
C THR A 139 23.79 11.77 -16.48
N GLY A 140 23.35 10.72 -17.18
CA GLY A 140 24.21 9.85 -17.99
C GLY A 140 25.27 9.09 -17.19
N GLY A 141 25.14 9.01 -15.86
CA GLY A 141 26.16 8.45 -14.97
C GLY A 141 27.28 9.43 -14.61
N ASN A 142 27.15 10.73 -14.91
CA ASN A 142 28.12 11.74 -14.49
C ASN A 142 28.00 12.02 -12.97
N PRO A 143 29.03 11.73 -12.15
CA PRO A 143 28.99 11.98 -10.70
C PRO A 143 28.76 13.45 -10.33
N ASP A 144 29.28 14.41 -11.10
CA ASP A 144 29.12 15.85 -10.84
C ASP A 144 27.66 16.29 -10.95
N LEU A 145 26.91 15.68 -11.86
CA LEU A 145 25.47 15.90 -11.98
C LEU A 145 24.71 15.11 -10.91
N HIS A 146 25.10 13.85 -10.68
CA HIS A 146 24.43 12.97 -9.71
C HIS A 146 24.33 13.58 -8.31
N VAL A 147 25.41 14.17 -7.80
CA VAL A 147 25.43 14.74 -6.44
C VAL A 147 24.57 16.00 -6.29
N ARG A 148 24.13 16.62 -7.39
CA ARG A 148 23.23 17.80 -7.37
C ARG A 148 21.76 17.42 -7.36
N VAL A 149 21.41 16.19 -7.76
CA VAL A 149 20.04 15.68 -7.68
C VAL A 149 19.54 15.79 -6.23
N PRO A 150 18.34 16.35 -5.98
CA PRO A 150 17.26 16.64 -6.94
C PRO A 150 17.21 18.07 -7.51
N ASP A 151 18.20 18.93 -7.25
CA ASP A 151 18.26 20.24 -7.91
C ASP A 151 18.84 20.09 -9.33
N LEU A 152 17.93 20.06 -10.30
CA LEU A 152 18.27 19.93 -11.72
C LEU A 152 18.51 21.28 -12.42
N THR A 153 18.65 22.38 -11.67
CA THR A 153 18.90 23.70 -12.25
C THR A 153 20.20 23.70 -13.06
N GLY A 154 20.07 24.03 -14.34
CA GLY A 154 21.17 24.06 -15.31
C GLY A 154 21.41 22.73 -16.05
N PHE A 155 20.63 21.68 -15.78
CA PHE A 155 20.77 20.40 -16.48
C PHE A 155 20.19 20.49 -17.91
N ALA A 156 20.81 19.76 -18.84
CA ALA A 156 20.34 19.69 -20.22
C ALA A 156 18.99 18.99 -20.34
N LYS A 157 18.74 17.99 -19.49
CA LYS A 157 17.51 17.20 -19.44
C LYS A 157 16.95 17.20 -18.04
N ASP A 158 15.68 17.58 -17.92
CA ASP A 158 14.99 17.76 -16.64
C ASP A 158 13.49 17.42 -16.76
N GLU A 159 13.08 16.77 -17.86
CA GLU A 159 11.68 16.39 -18.13
C GLU A 159 11.53 14.88 -18.27
N VAL A 160 10.44 14.34 -17.71
CA VAL A 160 9.98 12.97 -17.96
C VAL A 160 8.59 13.03 -18.56
N VAL A 161 8.43 12.41 -19.73
CA VAL A 161 7.14 12.33 -20.41
C VAL A 161 6.38 11.11 -19.91
N ILE A 162 5.12 11.29 -19.52
CA ILE A 162 4.25 10.22 -19.01
C ILE A 162 2.93 10.23 -19.79
N PRO A 163 2.55 9.11 -20.46
CA PRO A 163 1.19 8.96 -20.96
C PRO A 163 0.15 9.16 -19.85
N LYS A 164 -0.92 9.92 -20.08
CA LYS A 164 -1.93 10.22 -19.04
C LYS A 164 -2.46 8.96 -18.32
N HIS A 165 -2.67 7.88 -19.07
CA HIS A 165 -3.14 6.60 -18.52
C HIS A 165 -2.10 5.87 -17.64
N SER A 166 -0.84 6.30 -17.69
CA SER A 166 0.30 5.78 -16.90
C SER A 166 0.56 6.57 -15.61
N ARG A 167 -0.10 7.72 -15.38
CA ARG A 167 -0.02 8.44 -14.09
C ARG A 167 -0.55 7.53 -12.98
N ASN A 168 0.23 7.41 -11.90
CA ASN A 168 -0.06 6.56 -10.75
C ASN A 168 0.79 6.99 -9.54
N VAL A 169 0.48 6.52 -8.33
CA VAL A 169 1.17 6.94 -7.09
C VAL A 169 2.68 6.65 -7.05
N TYR A 170 3.16 5.66 -7.80
CA TYR A 170 4.57 5.26 -7.83
C TYR A 170 5.43 6.17 -8.72
N ASP A 171 4.82 7.03 -9.56
CA ASP A 171 5.55 8.07 -10.29
C ASP A 171 6.21 9.10 -9.34
N GLN A 172 5.86 9.07 -8.05
CA GLN A 172 6.57 9.79 -6.98
C GLN A 172 8.07 9.43 -6.96
N ALA A 173 8.44 8.19 -7.28
CA ALA A 173 9.84 7.78 -7.37
C ALA A 173 10.59 8.55 -8.48
N VAL A 174 9.94 8.73 -9.63
CA VAL A 174 10.45 9.52 -10.75
C VAL A 174 10.54 10.99 -10.34
N ARG A 175 9.47 11.56 -9.79
CA ARG A 175 9.41 12.97 -9.33
C ARG A 175 10.41 13.29 -8.23
N SER A 176 10.81 12.31 -7.41
CA SER A 176 11.80 12.50 -6.35
C SER A 176 13.18 12.94 -6.87
N VAL A 177 13.46 12.73 -8.16
CA VAL A 177 14.71 13.16 -8.83
C VAL A 177 14.70 14.66 -9.17
N GLY A 178 13.56 15.35 -9.01
CA GLY A 178 13.42 16.78 -9.32
C GLY A 178 13.04 17.07 -10.78
N VAL A 179 12.70 16.04 -11.55
CA VAL A 179 12.23 16.18 -12.94
C VAL A 179 10.83 16.80 -13.00
N ARG A 180 10.56 17.56 -14.06
CA ARG A 180 9.21 17.99 -14.42
C ARG A 180 8.48 16.87 -15.17
N ILE A 181 7.22 16.66 -14.82
CA ILE A 181 6.37 15.68 -15.51
C ILE A 181 5.62 16.37 -16.64
N ILE A 182 5.79 15.85 -17.86
CA ILE A 182 5.06 16.28 -19.05
C ILE A 182 4.06 15.19 -19.42
N GLU A 183 2.77 15.50 -19.34
CA GLU A 183 1.72 14.54 -19.65
C GLU A 183 1.34 14.55 -21.13
N ALA A 184 1.13 13.36 -21.71
CA ALA A 184 0.65 13.20 -23.07
C ALA A 184 -0.60 12.31 -23.14
N GLY A 185 -1.66 12.77 -23.78
CA GLY A 185 -2.93 12.05 -23.91
C GLY A 185 -3.03 11.14 -25.13
N ASP A 186 -2.32 11.48 -26.20
CA ASP A 186 -2.30 10.74 -27.47
C ASP A 186 -0.92 10.76 -28.12
N ALA A 187 -0.80 10.11 -29.28
CA ALA A 187 0.46 9.98 -30.00
C ALA A 187 1.06 11.30 -30.50
N ALA A 188 0.23 12.29 -30.88
CA ALA A 188 0.71 13.57 -31.38
C ALA A 188 1.23 14.45 -30.23
N GLU A 189 0.48 14.54 -29.14
CA GLU A 189 0.93 15.20 -27.89
C GLU A 189 2.22 14.54 -27.39
N TYR A 190 2.29 13.21 -27.42
CA TYR A 190 3.45 12.45 -26.99
C TYR A 190 4.68 12.72 -27.85
N GLU A 191 4.56 12.66 -29.18
CA GLU A 191 5.68 12.93 -30.07
C GLU A 191 6.21 14.37 -29.92
N ALA A 192 5.31 15.34 -29.70
CA ALA A 192 5.68 16.74 -29.45
C ALA A 192 6.38 16.93 -28.10
N ALA A 193 5.98 16.17 -27.07
CA ALA A 193 6.57 16.23 -25.73
C ALA A 193 8.00 15.66 -25.66
N LEU A 194 8.41 14.82 -26.62
CA LEU A 194 9.78 14.26 -26.70
C LEU A 194 10.79 15.27 -27.28
N GLY A 195 10.88 16.43 -26.64
CA GLY A 195 11.82 17.51 -26.98
C GLY A 195 13.23 17.29 -26.41
N PRO A 196 14.15 18.27 -26.61
CA PRO A 196 15.56 18.14 -26.20
C PRO A 196 15.76 18.01 -24.69
N LYS A 197 14.80 18.48 -23.89
CA LYS A 197 14.80 18.41 -22.42
C LYS A 197 14.30 17.07 -21.86
N ALA A 198 13.71 16.22 -22.70
CA ALA A 198 13.19 14.92 -22.29
C ALA A 198 14.33 13.95 -21.93
N ALA A 199 14.41 13.58 -20.65
CA ALA A 199 15.34 12.60 -20.11
C ALA A 199 14.92 11.18 -20.49
N MET A 200 13.64 10.86 -20.29
CA MET A 200 13.06 9.55 -20.57
C MET A 200 11.53 9.61 -20.64
N VAL A 201 10.94 8.49 -21.01
CA VAL A 201 9.50 8.21 -20.92
C VAL A 201 9.27 7.22 -19.79
N TYR A 202 8.28 7.49 -18.94
CA TYR A 202 7.80 6.54 -17.94
C TYR A 202 6.45 5.96 -18.35
N VAL A 203 6.33 4.63 -18.28
CA VAL A 203 5.11 3.89 -18.60
C VAL A 203 4.76 2.99 -17.43
N PHE A 204 3.52 3.07 -16.95
CA PHE A 204 3.02 2.14 -15.95
C PHE A 204 2.43 0.92 -16.65
N ALA A 205 2.97 -0.27 -16.36
CA ALA A 205 2.56 -1.46 -17.06
C ALA A 205 1.15 -1.91 -16.67
N GLY A 206 0.34 -2.21 -17.68
CA GLY A 206 -0.97 -2.81 -17.48
C GLY A 206 -1.89 -2.69 -18.70
N PRO A 207 -3.15 -3.16 -18.59
CA PRO A 207 -4.06 -3.28 -19.72
C PRO A 207 -4.32 -1.96 -20.48
N ARG A 208 -4.23 -0.82 -19.79
CA ARG A 208 -4.45 0.51 -20.41
C ARG A 208 -3.39 0.85 -21.46
N ALA A 209 -2.17 0.34 -21.30
CA ALA A 209 -1.09 0.52 -22.25
C ALA A 209 -1.14 -0.50 -23.42
N GLU A 210 -2.01 -1.51 -23.37
CA GLU A 210 -2.20 -2.45 -24.48
C GLU A 210 -3.21 -1.94 -25.53
N THR A 211 -4.30 -1.29 -25.11
CA THR A 211 -5.43 -0.97 -26.00
C THR A 211 -5.89 0.50 -25.95
N GLY A 212 -5.12 1.39 -25.34
CA GLY A 212 -5.46 2.82 -25.18
C GLY A 212 -5.16 3.70 -26.40
N SER A 213 -5.38 5.02 -26.26
CA SER A 213 -5.06 6.06 -27.27
C SER A 213 -3.57 6.20 -27.57
N LEU A 214 -2.72 5.70 -26.67
CA LEU A 214 -1.28 5.69 -26.78
C LEU A 214 -0.76 4.32 -26.30
N PRO A 215 -0.87 3.26 -27.10
CA PRO A 215 -0.49 1.90 -26.71
C PRO A 215 1.04 1.70 -26.76
N TYR A 216 1.54 0.61 -26.17
CA TYR A 216 2.96 0.26 -26.10
C TYR A 216 3.68 0.39 -27.44
N ASP A 217 3.13 -0.16 -28.52
CA ASP A 217 3.78 -0.16 -29.84
C ASP A 217 3.99 1.27 -30.37
N ALA A 218 3.04 2.17 -30.13
CA ALA A 218 3.17 3.58 -30.49
C ALA A 218 4.21 4.27 -29.60
N ILE A 219 4.15 4.06 -28.27
CA ILE A 219 5.09 4.61 -27.30
C ILE A 219 6.53 4.26 -27.67
N TYR A 220 6.80 2.97 -27.86
CA TYR A 220 8.14 2.45 -28.13
C TYR A 220 8.65 2.89 -29.51
N SER A 221 7.81 2.81 -30.55
CA SER A 221 8.19 3.21 -31.91
C SER A 221 8.55 4.70 -32.00
N ILE A 222 7.73 5.58 -31.42
CA ILE A 222 7.96 7.03 -31.44
C ILE A 222 9.19 7.38 -30.58
N ALA A 223 9.30 6.84 -29.36
CA ALA A 223 10.46 7.09 -28.50
C ALA A 223 11.78 6.67 -29.16
N LYS A 224 11.79 5.51 -29.83
CA LYS A 224 12.96 5.01 -30.57
C LYS A 224 13.36 5.97 -31.69
N LYS A 225 12.41 6.51 -32.47
CA LYS A 225 12.70 7.51 -33.52
C LYS A 225 13.29 8.80 -32.96
N LYS A 226 12.90 9.19 -31.75
CA LYS A 226 13.41 10.38 -31.04
C LYS A 226 14.67 10.11 -30.20
N ASN A 227 15.14 8.86 -30.15
CA ASN A 227 16.25 8.43 -29.29
C ASN A 227 16.05 8.78 -27.80
N VAL A 228 14.82 8.62 -27.29
CA VAL A 228 14.48 8.83 -25.88
C VAL A 228 14.28 7.47 -25.19
N PRO A 229 14.96 7.19 -24.06
CA PRO A 229 14.76 5.95 -23.31
C PRO A 229 13.33 5.78 -22.79
N VAL A 230 12.83 4.55 -22.78
CA VAL A 230 11.54 4.20 -22.16
C VAL A 230 11.77 3.28 -20.96
N LEU A 231 11.30 3.71 -19.80
CA LEU A 231 11.25 2.94 -18.56
C LEU A 231 9.83 2.43 -18.32
N VAL A 232 9.68 1.11 -18.24
CA VAL A 232 8.42 0.45 -17.91
C VAL A 232 8.41 0.06 -16.42
N ASP A 233 7.47 0.60 -15.66
CA ASP A 233 7.16 0.11 -14.32
C ASP A 233 6.26 -1.13 -14.41
N ALA A 234 6.88 -2.30 -14.38
CA ALA A 234 6.23 -3.60 -14.34
C ALA A 234 6.21 -4.17 -12.91
N ALA A 235 6.22 -3.32 -11.87
CA ALA A 235 6.33 -3.74 -10.48
C ALA A 235 5.35 -4.85 -10.09
N ALA A 236 4.11 -4.79 -10.59
CA ALA A 236 3.05 -5.73 -10.27
C ALA A 236 2.87 -6.85 -11.31
N GLU A 237 3.70 -6.92 -12.34
CA GLU A 237 3.62 -7.97 -13.36
C GLU A 237 4.48 -9.18 -13.00
N MET A 238 4.14 -10.34 -13.54
CA MET A 238 5.04 -11.49 -13.54
C MET A 238 6.26 -11.24 -14.44
N LEU A 239 7.41 -11.80 -14.06
CA LEU A 239 8.61 -11.76 -14.89
C LEU A 239 8.46 -12.72 -16.08
N THR A 240 8.70 -12.23 -17.30
CA THR A 240 8.75 -13.09 -18.49
C THR A 240 10.20 -13.26 -18.96
N VAL A 241 10.50 -14.43 -19.53
CA VAL A 241 11.82 -14.75 -20.09
C VAL A 241 11.62 -15.39 -21.48
N PRO A 242 12.08 -14.75 -22.57
CA PRO A 242 12.69 -13.41 -22.62
C PRO A 242 11.71 -12.31 -22.16
N ASN A 243 12.27 -11.18 -21.71
CA ASN A 243 11.45 -10.07 -21.20
C ASN A 243 10.60 -9.43 -22.30
N VAL A 244 9.27 -9.43 -22.13
CA VAL A 244 8.32 -8.98 -23.16
C VAL A 244 8.42 -7.49 -23.46
N HIS A 245 8.68 -6.66 -22.45
CA HIS A 245 8.76 -5.20 -22.62
C HIS A 245 10.05 -4.82 -23.35
N LEU A 246 11.18 -5.39 -22.96
CA LEU A 246 12.46 -5.18 -23.65
C LEU A 246 12.39 -5.66 -25.11
N ARG A 247 11.76 -6.83 -25.35
CA ARG A 247 11.54 -7.36 -26.70
C ARG A 247 10.68 -6.46 -27.58
N ARG A 248 9.69 -5.75 -27.00
CA ARG A 248 8.83 -4.81 -27.71
C ARG A 248 9.49 -3.44 -27.96
N GLY A 249 10.57 -3.11 -27.25
CA GLY A 249 11.34 -1.89 -27.47
C GLY A 249 11.50 -0.97 -26.26
N ALA A 250 11.06 -1.39 -25.06
CA ALA A 250 11.42 -0.69 -23.83
C ALA A 250 12.95 -0.69 -23.64
N THR A 251 13.48 0.38 -23.05
CA THR A 251 14.92 0.50 -22.76
C THR A 251 15.27 -0.07 -21.39
N LEU A 252 14.37 0.11 -20.42
CA LEU A 252 14.49 -0.32 -19.04
C LEU A 252 13.14 -0.85 -18.55
N VAL A 253 13.16 -1.84 -17.65
CA VAL A 253 11.96 -2.38 -17.00
C VAL A 253 12.22 -2.67 -15.53
N GLY A 254 11.32 -2.21 -14.66
CA GLY A 254 11.36 -2.40 -13.22
C GLY A 254 10.37 -3.45 -12.72
N TYR A 255 10.78 -4.31 -11.79
CA TYR A 255 9.92 -5.28 -11.10
C TYR A 255 10.07 -5.17 -9.58
N SER A 256 9.01 -5.56 -8.84
CA SER A 256 9.06 -5.69 -7.39
C SER A 256 9.43 -7.11 -6.98
N GLY A 257 10.44 -7.26 -6.11
CA GLY A 257 10.88 -8.56 -5.61
C GLY A 257 9.83 -9.23 -4.72
N GLY A 258 9.26 -8.45 -3.81
CA GLY A 258 8.24 -8.84 -2.84
C GLY A 258 6.86 -9.18 -3.37
N LYS A 259 6.69 -9.31 -4.69
CA LYS A 259 5.41 -9.67 -5.32
C LYS A 259 5.49 -11.06 -5.94
N CYS A 260 5.35 -11.14 -7.26
CA CYS A 260 5.28 -12.41 -7.94
C CYS A 260 6.57 -13.24 -7.81
N ILE A 261 7.70 -12.54 -7.80
CA ILE A 261 9.04 -13.12 -7.72
C ILE A 261 9.24 -13.85 -6.38
N ARG A 262 8.55 -13.44 -5.31
CA ARG A 262 8.72 -13.96 -3.94
C ARG A 262 10.17 -13.87 -3.45
N GLY A 263 10.85 -12.79 -3.86
CA GLY A 263 12.13 -12.36 -3.31
C GLY A 263 11.93 -11.47 -2.09
N PRO A 264 13.00 -10.81 -1.61
CA PRO A 264 12.91 -9.89 -0.49
C PRO A 264 11.87 -8.78 -0.71
N GLN A 265 11.02 -8.55 0.30
CA GLN A 265 9.90 -7.62 0.19
C GLN A 265 10.35 -6.19 -0.15
N CYS A 266 11.46 -5.76 0.44
CA CYS A 266 12.04 -4.42 0.26
C CYS A 266 12.95 -4.29 -0.96
N ALA A 267 13.01 -5.30 -1.85
CA ALA A 267 13.91 -5.29 -3.01
C ALA A 267 13.16 -5.13 -4.35
N GLY A 268 13.89 -4.66 -5.36
CA GLY A 268 13.43 -4.46 -6.72
C GLY A 268 14.45 -4.94 -7.73
N LEU A 269 14.01 -5.15 -8.96
CA LEU A 269 14.83 -5.58 -10.08
C LEU A 269 14.69 -4.55 -11.20
N LEU A 270 15.80 -4.02 -11.71
CA LEU A 270 15.82 -3.21 -12.92
C LEU A 270 16.63 -3.94 -13.99
N LEU A 271 16.04 -4.16 -15.15
CA LEU A 271 16.65 -4.84 -16.30
C LEU A 271 16.65 -3.90 -17.51
N GLY A 272 17.64 -4.03 -18.39
CA GLY A 272 17.60 -3.33 -19.68
C GLY A 272 18.98 -3.05 -20.26
N ARG A 273 19.10 -1.90 -20.94
CA ARG A 273 20.32 -1.48 -21.64
C ARG A 273 21.51 -1.32 -20.67
N LYS A 274 22.65 -1.92 -21.00
CA LYS A 274 23.76 -2.10 -20.05
C LYS A 274 24.35 -0.79 -19.53
N ASP A 275 24.53 0.19 -20.39
CA ASP A 275 25.05 1.51 -20.05
C ASP A 275 24.15 2.26 -19.05
N LEU A 276 22.83 2.26 -19.26
CA LEU A 276 21.88 2.94 -18.40
C LEU A 276 21.71 2.23 -17.05
N VAL A 277 21.68 0.90 -17.04
CA VAL A 277 21.59 0.16 -15.77
C VAL A 277 22.89 0.31 -14.96
N ARG A 278 24.07 0.38 -15.60
CA ARG A 278 25.33 0.72 -14.91
C ARG A 278 25.35 2.15 -14.38
N ALA A 279 24.86 3.13 -15.16
CA ALA A 279 24.71 4.50 -14.70
C ALA A 279 23.72 4.60 -13.50
N ALA A 280 22.68 3.76 -13.50
CA ALA A 280 21.74 3.64 -12.39
C ALA A 280 22.42 3.06 -11.13
N TRP A 281 23.30 2.05 -11.28
CA TRP A 281 24.13 1.53 -10.18
C TRP A 281 25.09 2.58 -9.62
N MET A 282 25.79 3.32 -10.48
CA MET A 282 26.65 4.44 -10.05
C MET A 282 25.88 5.52 -9.28
N SER A 283 24.58 5.66 -9.59
CA SER A 283 23.67 6.57 -8.90
C SER A 283 23.00 5.95 -7.67
N SER A 284 23.40 4.76 -7.25
CA SER A 284 22.86 4.03 -6.09
C SER A 284 23.89 3.92 -4.96
N ALA A 285 23.44 3.48 -3.79
CA ALA A 285 24.35 3.16 -2.70
C ALA A 285 25.28 1.99 -3.10
N PRO A 286 26.59 2.03 -2.78
CA PRO A 286 27.21 2.83 -1.72
C PRO A 286 27.62 4.26 -2.09
N HIS A 287 27.52 4.65 -3.37
CA HIS A 287 27.92 5.97 -3.86
C HIS A 287 27.09 7.11 -3.24
N HIS A 288 27.71 8.27 -3.03
CA HIS A 288 27.07 9.44 -2.43
C HIS A 288 26.17 10.18 -3.43
N GLY A 289 25.07 10.75 -2.93
CA GLY A 289 24.08 11.51 -3.71
C GLY A 289 22.65 11.11 -3.36
N HIS A 290 21.67 11.56 -4.15
CA HIS A 290 20.23 11.30 -3.92
C HIS A 290 19.95 9.80 -3.72
N GLY A 291 20.51 8.96 -4.58
CA GLY A 291 20.25 7.52 -4.54
C GLY A 291 20.85 6.78 -3.35
N ARG A 292 21.73 7.41 -2.57
CA ARG A 292 22.26 6.83 -1.33
C ARG A 292 21.17 6.59 -0.28
N THR A 293 20.08 7.37 -0.34
CA THR A 293 18.89 7.24 0.51
C THR A 293 18.09 5.96 0.24
N MET A 294 18.34 5.31 -0.89
CA MET A 294 17.63 4.11 -1.37
C MET A 294 18.53 2.86 -1.32
N LYS A 295 19.32 2.73 -0.25
CA LYS A 295 20.30 1.65 -0.08
C LYS A 295 19.63 0.26 -0.01
N VAL A 296 20.14 -0.68 -0.79
CA VAL A 296 19.85 -2.12 -0.65
C VAL A 296 21.02 -2.85 0.04
N GLY A 297 20.72 -3.82 0.89
CA GLY A 297 21.72 -4.67 1.55
C GLY A 297 22.30 -5.74 0.62
N LYS A 298 23.48 -6.28 0.95
CA LYS A 298 24.09 -7.38 0.17
C LYS A 298 23.26 -8.66 0.29
N GLU A 299 22.63 -8.85 1.45
CA GLU A 299 21.71 -9.93 1.74
C GLU A 299 20.50 -9.84 0.82
N GLU A 300 19.82 -8.70 0.75
CA GLU A 300 18.69 -8.50 -0.17
C GLU A 300 19.10 -8.63 -1.65
N ALA A 301 20.30 -8.15 -2.01
CA ALA A 301 20.82 -8.29 -3.37
C ALA A 301 21.00 -9.77 -3.77
N ILE A 302 21.63 -10.57 -2.91
CA ILE A 302 21.80 -12.01 -3.12
C ILE A 302 20.46 -12.75 -3.03
N GLY A 303 19.59 -12.38 -2.10
CA GLY A 303 18.24 -12.94 -1.98
C GLY A 303 17.40 -12.70 -3.24
N MET A 304 17.51 -11.52 -3.85
CA MET A 304 16.88 -11.25 -5.14
C MET A 304 17.46 -12.11 -6.26
N LEU A 305 18.79 -12.23 -6.34
CA LEU A 305 19.41 -13.10 -7.35
C LEU A 305 18.90 -14.54 -7.22
N ALA A 306 18.88 -15.09 -6.00
CA ALA A 306 18.33 -16.41 -5.73
C ALA A 306 16.85 -16.53 -6.14
N ALA A 307 16.04 -15.48 -5.91
CA ALA A 307 14.65 -15.47 -6.34
C ALA A 307 14.49 -15.55 -7.86
N ILE A 308 15.36 -14.88 -8.63
CA ILE A 308 15.37 -14.95 -10.10
C ILE A 308 15.86 -16.31 -10.59
N GLU A 309 16.86 -16.91 -9.94
CA GLU A 309 17.25 -18.29 -10.26
C GLU A 309 16.12 -19.30 -9.98
N MET A 310 15.40 -19.12 -8.88
CA MET A 310 14.23 -19.95 -8.57
C MET A 310 13.08 -19.69 -9.53
N TRP A 311 12.92 -18.47 -10.05
CA TRP A 311 11.94 -18.17 -11.10
C TRP A 311 12.15 -19.05 -12.34
N MET A 312 13.40 -19.40 -12.67
CA MET A 312 13.70 -20.30 -13.80
C MET A 312 13.44 -21.78 -13.50
N LYS A 313 13.35 -22.16 -12.22
CA LYS A 313 13.23 -23.56 -11.77
C LYS A 313 11.82 -23.94 -11.33
N ARG A 314 11.03 -22.98 -10.85
CA ARG A 314 9.67 -23.20 -10.34
C ARG A 314 8.74 -23.67 -11.46
N ASP A 315 7.90 -24.65 -11.13
CA ASP A 315 6.81 -25.06 -12.01
C ASP A 315 5.62 -24.12 -11.82
N HIS A 316 5.64 -23.02 -12.58
CA HIS A 316 4.59 -21.99 -12.54
C HIS A 316 3.20 -22.54 -12.88
N LYS A 317 3.12 -23.62 -13.68
CA LYS A 317 1.84 -24.25 -14.02
C LYS A 317 1.30 -25.05 -12.83
N ALA A 318 2.15 -25.85 -12.18
CA ALA A 318 1.78 -26.57 -10.97
C ALA A 318 1.40 -25.61 -9.83
N GLU A 319 2.10 -24.49 -9.69
CA GLU A 319 1.74 -23.44 -8.72
C GLU A 319 0.36 -22.83 -9.01
N MET A 320 0.05 -22.54 -10.28
CA MET A 320 -1.27 -22.05 -10.67
C MET A 320 -2.38 -23.07 -10.35
N GLU A 321 -2.15 -24.36 -10.67
CA GLU A 321 -3.11 -25.42 -10.35
C GLU A 321 -3.30 -25.59 -8.84
N MET A 322 -2.23 -25.47 -8.06
CA MET A 322 -2.29 -25.46 -6.60
C MET A 322 -3.17 -24.31 -6.10
N TRP A 323 -2.94 -23.08 -6.57
CA TRP A 323 -3.75 -21.91 -6.20
C TRP A 323 -5.21 -22.06 -6.61
N MET A 324 -5.48 -22.59 -7.81
CA MET A 324 -6.83 -22.91 -8.27
C MET A 324 -7.50 -23.96 -7.39
N SER A 325 -6.76 -24.96 -6.91
CA SER A 325 -7.28 -25.98 -5.98
C SER A 325 -7.68 -25.38 -4.63
N TRP A 326 -6.89 -24.46 -4.09
CA TRP A 326 -7.22 -23.74 -2.86
C TRP A 326 -8.50 -22.92 -3.01
N MET A 327 -8.66 -22.22 -4.14
CA MET A 327 -9.90 -21.49 -4.42
C MET A 327 -11.11 -22.42 -4.53
N ARG A 328 -10.96 -23.59 -5.17
CA ARG A 328 -12.04 -24.60 -5.21
C ARG A 328 -12.39 -25.13 -3.83
N ASN A 329 -11.39 -25.39 -2.97
CA ASN A 329 -11.62 -25.86 -1.61
C ASN A 329 -12.39 -24.84 -0.76
N ILE A 330 -11.96 -23.58 -0.79
CA ILE A 330 -12.63 -22.49 -0.06
C ILE A 330 -14.06 -22.28 -0.57
N GLY A 331 -14.24 -22.20 -1.89
CA GLY A 331 -15.55 -22.03 -2.52
C GLY A 331 -16.52 -23.16 -2.16
N ALA A 332 -16.09 -24.41 -2.35
CA ALA A 332 -16.91 -25.59 -2.01
C ALA A 332 -17.25 -25.66 -0.52
N ARG A 333 -16.38 -25.17 0.36
CA ARG A 333 -16.66 -25.09 1.80
C ARG A 333 -17.71 -24.03 2.12
N ALA A 334 -17.62 -22.85 1.50
CA ALA A 334 -18.58 -21.76 1.69
C ALA A 334 -19.97 -22.07 1.13
N GLU A 335 -20.04 -22.75 -0.02
CA GLU A 335 -21.30 -23.15 -0.68
C GLU A 335 -22.13 -24.19 0.10
N LYS A 336 -21.58 -24.77 1.17
CA LYS A 336 -22.38 -25.58 2.12
C LYS A 336 -23.40 -24.75 2.90
N VAL A 337 -23.26 -23.42 2.91
CA VAL A 337 -24.24 -22.50 3.50
C VAL A 337 -25.34 -22.21 2.47
N PRO A 338 -26.62 -22.49 2.78
CA PRO A 338 -27.72 -22.23 1.85
C PRO A 338 -27.77 -20.78 1.37
N GLY A 339 -27.83 -20.57 0.05
CA GLY A 339 -27.89 -19.24 -0.57
C GLY A 339 -26.54 -18.58 -0.86
N VAL A 340 -25.43 -19.23 -0.47
CA VAL A 340 -24.07 -18.79 -0.83
C VAL A 340 -23.65 -19.40 -2.17
N LYS A 341 -23.01 -18.61 -3.02
CA LYS A 341 -22.44 -19.01 -4.31
C LYS A 341 -20.97 -18.62 -4.39
N SER A 342 -20.19 -19.37 -5.14
CA SER A 342 -18.80 -19.03 -5.42
C SER A 342 -18.48 -19.00 -6.92
N SER A 343 -17.49 -18.20 -7.31
CA SER A 343 -16.99 -18.13 -8.67
C SER A 343 -15.50 -17.85 -8.68
N ILE A 344 -14.75 -18.63 -9.46
CA ILE A 344 -13.31 -18.49 -9.62
C ILE A 344 -13.03 -17.81 -10.96
N ARG A 345 -12.19 -16.78 -10.92
CA ARG A 345 -11.68 -16.12 -12.11
C ARG A 345 -10.18 -16.37 -12.24
N GLU A 346 -9.78 -16.98 -13.35
CA GLU A 346 -8.38 -17.11 -13.74
C GLU A 346 -7.75 -15.75 -14.06
N PRO A 347 -6.45 -15.57 -13.80
CA PRO A 347 -5.76 -14.33 -14.12
C PRO A 347 -5.70 -14.10 -15.64
N ARG A 348 -5.71 -12.83 -16.04
CA ARG A 348 -5.52 -12.40 -17.44
C ARG A 348 -4.37 -11.40 -17.50
N GLY A 349 -3.59 -11.45 -18.58
CA GLY A 349 -2.42 -10.59 -18.74
C GLY A 349 -1.34 -10.88 -17.68
N LEU A 350 -0.41 -9.94 -17.51
CA LEU A 350 0.78 -10.14 -16.67
C LEU A 350 0.64 -9.56 -15.26
N SER A 351 -0.19 -8.53 -15.10
CA SER A 351 -0.34 -7.80 -13.84
C SER A 351 -1.14 -8.61 -12.81
N ASN A 352 -0.61 -8.72 -11.59
CA ASN A 352 -1.20 -9.46 -10.47
C ASN A 352 -1.72 -10.85 -10.89
N HIS A 353 -0.87 -11.62 -11.59
CA HIS A 353 -1.21 -12.90 -12.21
C HIS A 353 -1.50 -14.00 -11.18
N SER A 354 -2.67 -13.94 -10.54
CA SER A 354 -3.19 -14.88 -9.53
C SER A 354 -4.69 -15.10 -9.74
N PRO A 355 -5.22 -16.31 -9.46
CA PRO A 355 -6.66 -16.53 -9.46
C PRO A 355 -7.32 -15.74 -8.34
N ASN A 356 -8.59 -15.40 -8.56
CA ASN A 356 -9.44 -14.70 -7.61
C ASN A 356 -10.73 -15.49 -7.39
N LEU A 357 -11.13 -15.64 -6.13
CA LEU A 357 -12.40 -16.22 -5.74
C LEU A 357 -13.34 -15.13 -5.24
N SER A 358 -14.53 -15.10 -5.81
CA SER A 358 -15.66 -14.32 -5.33
C SER A 358 -16.65 -15.25 -4.64
N ILE A 359 -17.08 -14.91 -3.43
CA ILE A 359 -18.15 -15.61 -2.71
C ILE A 359 -19.27 -14.60 -2.51
N SER A 360 -20.47 -14.88 -3.00
CA SER A 360 -21.62 -13.96 -2.93
C SER A 360 -22.85 -14.61 -2.31
N TRP A 361 -23.69 -13.76 -1.70
CA TRP A 361 -24.97 -14.13 -1.10
C TRP A 361 -25.89 -12.92 -1.02
N ASP A 362 -27.13 -13.17 -0.61
CA ASP A 362 -28.14 -12.15 -0.34
C ASP A 362 -28.05 -11.73 1.14
N ALA A 363 -27.69 -10.46 1.40
CA ALA A 363 -27.47 -9.94 2.74
C ALA A 363 -28.73 -9.96 3.61
N ASP A 364 -29.91 -9.77 3.01
CA ASP A 364 -31.19 -9.73 3.73
C ASP A 364 -31.60 -11.15 4.17
N LYS A 365 -31.23 -12.17 3.40
CA LYS A 365 -31.46 -13.58 3.74
C LYS A 365 -30.49 -14.13 4.77
N LEU A 366 -29.21 -13.75 4.67
CA LEU A 366 -28.16 -14.25 5.58
C LEU A 366 -27.94 -13.36 6.82
N GLY A 367 -28.50 -12.15 6.82
CA GLY A 367 -28.42 -11.21 7.94
C GLY A 367 -27.02 -10.61 8.17
N ILE A 368 -26.14 -10.65 7.17
CA ILE A 368 -24.77 -10.14 7.25
C ILE A 368 -24.25 -9.65 5.89
N THR A 369 -23.48 -8.55 5.89
CA THR A 369 -22.84 -8.04 4.67
C THR A 369 -21.42 -8.56 4.47
N GLY A 370 -20.91 -8.46 3.24
CA GLY A 370 -19.51 -8.79 2.92
C GLY A 370 -18.50 -7.97 3.71
N GLU A 371 -18.77 -6.67 3.95
CA GLU A 371 -17.93 -5.82 4.81
C GLU A 371 -17.86 -6.35 6.24
N GLU A 372 -18.99 -6.80 6.79
CA GLU A 372 -19.06 -7.36 8.14
C GLU A 372 -18.33 -8.69 8.25
N VAL A 373 -18.47 -9.56 7.24
CA VAL A 373 -17.71 -10.81 7.17
C VAL A 373 -16.20 -10.53 7.13
N ALA A 374 -15.76 -9.62 6.26
CA ALA A 374 -14.35 -9.25 6.17
C ALA A 374 -13.81 -8.70 7.51
N ARG A 375 -14.61 -7.87 8.20
CA ARG A 375 -14.26 -7.34 9.53
C ARG A 375 -14.16 -8.44 10.59
N ILE A 376 -15.14 -9.33 10.68
CA ILE A 376 -15.14 -10.44 11.66
C ILE A 376 -13.92 -11.34 11.45
N LEU A 377 -13.58 -11.65 10.20
CA LEU A 377 -12.42 -12.47 9.86
C LEU A 377 -11.09 -11.77 10.19
N TYR A 378 -11.01 -10.45 10.02
CA TYR A 378 -9.82 -9.67 10.35
C TYR A 378 -9.64 -9.46 11.87
N GLU A 379 -10.72 -9.25 12.61
CA GLU A 379 -10.69 -9.03 14.06
C GLU A 379 -10.49 -10.34 14.83
N GLY A 380 -11.02 -11.45 14.30
CA GLY A 380 -11.03 -12.78 14.92
C GLY A 380 -9.67 -13.49 14.98
N GLU A 381 -9.73 -14.78 15.33
CA GLU A 381 -8.58 -15.68 15.46
C GLU A 381 -8.87 -17.00 14.72
N PRO A 382 -8.01 -17.44 13.77
CA PRO A 382 -6.87 -16.70 13.24
C PRO A 382 -7.32 -15.44 12.48
N ARG A 383 -6.49 -14.39 12.50
CA ARG A 383 -6.71 -13.16 11.74
C ARG A 383 -6.56 -13.44 10.24
N ILE A 384 -7.61 -13.16 9.47
CA ILE A 384 -7.63 -13.35 8.01
C ILE A 384 -7.89 -12.01 7.32
N ALA A 385 -6.98 -11.58 6.45
CA ALA A 385 -7.14 -10.36 5.65
C ALA A 385 -7.62 -10.71 4.24
N LEU A 386 -8.83 -10.26 3.87
CA LEU A 386 -9.41 -10.48 2.55
C LEU A 386 -9.04 -9.36 1.55
N ASN A 387 -9.15 -9.64 0.24
CA ASN A 387 -8.94 -8.65 -0.82
C ASN A 387 -9.99 -7.53 -0.75
N GLY A 388 -11.23 -7.91 -0.49
CA GLY A 388 -12.32 -6.99 -0.24
C GLY A 388 -13.54 -7.71 0.32
N GLY A 389 -14.44 -6.94 0.90
CA GLY A 389 -15.78 -7.37 1.30
C GLY A 389 -16.76 -6.25 1.00
N GLY A 390 -17.88 -6.60 0.36
CA GLY A 390 -18.97 -5.67 0.10
C GLY A 390 -19.91 -6.08 -1.03
N GLY A 391 -20.90 -5.24 -1.29
CA GLY A 391 -21.90 -5.44 -2.35
C GLY A 391 -21.92 -4.33 -3.40
N ARG A 392 -22.70 -4.51 -4.47
CA ARG A 392 -22.94 -3.43 -5.44
C ARG A 392 -23.72 -2.31 -4.76
N ARG A 393 -23.05 -1.22 -4.36
CA ARG A 393 -23.69 0.07 -4.09
C ARG A 393 -22.99 1.22 -4.81
N ARG A 394 -23.43 1.42 -6.06
CA ARG A 394 -23.76 2.76 -6.58
C ARG A 394 -25.12 2.64 -7.27
N GLY A 395 -26.20 2.87 -6.50
CA GLY A 395 -27.55 3.07 -7.03
C GLY A 395 -28.44 1.85 -7.35
N GLY A 396 -28.10 0.63 -6.92
CA GLY A 396 -28.95 -0.55 -7.16
C GLY A 396 -29.71 -1.02 -5.92
N GLU A 397 -30.93 -1.52 -6.09
CA GLU A 397 -31.80 -2.14 -5.06
C GLU A 397 -31.36 -3.56 -4.65
N SER A 398 -30.25 -4.08 -5.19
CA SER A 398 -29.82 -5.46 -4.93
C SER A 398 -29.28 -5.64 -3.51
N ALA A 399 -29.78 -6.65 -2.80
CA ALA A 399 -29.25 -7.13 -1.52
C ALA A 399 -27.98 -8.01 -1.70
N GLU A 400 -27.51 -8.23 -2.93
CA GLU A 400 -26.33 -9.04 -3.20
C GLU A 400 -25.04 -8.41 -2.65
N THR A 401 -24.32 -9.18 -1.87
CA THR A 401 -23.05 -8.83 -1.24
C THR A 401 -22.06 -9.99 -1.36
N GLY A 402 -20.80 -9.78 -1.03
CA GLY A 402 -19.81 -10.85 -1.08
C GLY A 402 -18.43 -10.48 -0.54
N ILE A 403 -17.53 -11.45 -0.64
CA ILE A 403 -16.11 -11.29 -0.30
C ILE A 403 -15.22 -11.77 -1.45
N PHE A 404 -14.01 -11.22 -1.50
CA PHE A 404 -13.01 -11.49 -2.53
C PHE A 404 -11.71 -12.00 -1.91
N ILE A 405 -11.15 -13.05 -2.50
CA ILE A 405 -9.98 -13.77 -2.00
C ILE A 405 -8.96 -13.90 -3.13
N THR A 406 -7.69 -13.62 -2.82
CA THR A 406 -6.55 -13.81 -3.73
C THR A 406 -5.67 -14.96 -3.23
N ALA A 407 -5.27 -15.86 -4.13
CA ALA A 407 -4.59 -17.10 -3.73
C ALA A 407 -3.14 -16.90 -3.33
N TYR A 408 -2.48 -15.97 -4.01
CA TYR A 408 -1.04 -15.91 -4.13
C TYR A 408 -0.29 -15.95 -2.79
N MET A 409 -0.82 -15.28 -1.76
CA MET A 409 -0.10 -15.08 -0.50
C MET A 409 -0.40 -16.15 0.56
N MET A 410 -1.31 -17.07 0.28
CA MET A 410 -1.63 -18.16 1.21
C MET A 410 -0.53 -19.22 1.22
N SER A 411 -0.34 -19.83 2.38
CA SER A 411 0.54 -20.98 2.60
C SER A 411 -0.25 -22.30 2.49
N PRO A 412 0.42 -23.43 2.21
CA PRO A 412 -0.23 -24.73 2.18
C PRO A 412 -1.05 -25.01 3.44
N GLY A 413 -2.33 -25.37 3.27
CA GLY A 413 -3.26 -25.69 4.35
C GLY A 413 -4.07 -24.50 4.87
N GLU A 414 -3.67 -23.25 4.60
CA GLU A 414 -4.45 -22.08 4.99
C GLU A 414 -5.79 -22.00 4.25
N ASP A 415 -5.89 -22.60 3.06
CA ASP A 415 -7.14 -22.72 2.30
C ASP A 415 -8.25 -23.41 3.11
N LYS A 416 -7.89 -24.43 3.89
CA LYS A 416 -8.83 -25.14 4.76
C LYS A 416 -9.27 -24.27 5.93
N ILE A 417 -8.31 -23.61 6.59
CA ILE A 417 -8.57 -22.69 7.71
C ILE A 417 -9.49 -21.56 7.27
N VAL A 418 -9.17 -20.92 6.13
CA VAL A 418 -9.95 -19.83 5.55
C VAL A 418 -11.35 -20.30 5.18
N GLY A 419 -11.47 -21.44 4.49
CA GLY A 419 -12.76 -22.03 4.14
C GLY A 419 -13.63 -22.33 5.35
N ASP A 420 -13.06 -22.94 6.40
CA ASP A 420 -13.78 -23.26 7.63
C ASP A 420 -14.24 -22.01 8.38
N ARG A 421 -13.37 -20.99 8.51
CA ARG A 421 -13.73 -19.71 9.15
C ARG A 421 -14.80 -18.96 8.37
N ILE A 422 -14.73 -18.92 7.04
CA ILE A 422 -15.79 -18.32 6.21
C ILE A 422 -17.11 -19.06 6.42
N HIS A 423 -17.10 -20.39 6.35
CA HIS A 423 -18.30 -21.19 6.58
C HIS A 423 -18.88 -20.96 7.96
N GLU A 424 -18.07 -20.95 9.02
CA GLU A 424 -18.52 -20.69 10.39
C GLU A 424 -19.19 -19.32 10.50
N VAL A 425 -18.56 -18.26 9.98
CA VAL A 425 -19.12 -16.92 10.01
C VAL A 425 -20.43 -16.86 9.24
N LEU A 426 -20.51 -17.43 8.03
CA LEU A 426 -21.72 -17.39 7.22
C LEU A 426 -22.84 -18.28 7.77
N SER A 427 -22.50 -19.38 8.45
CA SER A 427 -23.48 -20.32 9.05
C SER A 427 -24.07 -19.82 10.37
N ALA A 428 -23.43 -18.86 11.03
CA ALA A 428 -23.90 -18.37 12.32
C ALA A 428 -25.32 -17.79 12.19
N HIS A 429 -26.23 -18.27 13.04
CA HIS A 429 -27.61 -17.80 13.06
C HIS A 429 -27.66 -16.32 13.43
N ARG A 430 -28.35 -15.52 12.61
CA ARG A 430 -28.55 -14.09 12.83
C ARG A 430 -30.03 -13.79 12.68
N ALA A 431 -30.56 -13.01 13.61
CA ALA A 431 -31.87 -12.41 13.39
C ALA A 431 -31.79 -11.53 12.13
N PRO A 432 -32.80 -11.55 11.25
CA PRO A 432 -32.85 -10.64 10.12
C PRO A 432 -32.68 -9.21 10.64
N LYS A 433 -31.68 -8.49 10.12
CA LYS A 433 -31.55 -7.07 10.45
C LYS A 433 -32.79 -6.37 9.92
N LYS A 434 -33.63 -5.87 10.81
CA LYS A 434 -34.72 -5.01 10.41
C LYS A 434 -34.08 -3.79 9.74
N LYS A 435 -34.48 -3.49 8.51
CA LYS A 435 -34.06 -2.28 7.80
C LYS A 435 -34.72 -1.10 8.50
N GLU A 436 -34.10 -0.63 9.58
CA GLU A 436 -34.55 0.57 10.27
C GLU A 436 -34.39 1.75 9.32
N ALA A 437 -35.44 2.57 9.23
CA ALA A 437 -35.35 3.80 8.48
C ALA A 437 -34.22 4.65 9.10
N PRO A 438 -33.37 5.31 8.28
CA PRO A 438 -32.35 6.20 8.80
C PRO A 438 -33.00 7.20 9.76
N ALA A 439 -32.40 7.39 10.94
CA ALA A 439 -32.91 8.36 11.90
C ALA A 439 -32.95 9.75 11.24
N ALA A 440 -34.02 10.52 11.47
CA ALA A 440 -34.14 11.86 10.94
C ALA A 440 -32.91 12.70 11.36
N PRO A 441 -32.33 13.52 10.46
CA PRO A 441 -31.16 14.33 10.80
C PRO A 441 -31.41 15.22 12.02
N ALA A 442 -30.50 15.23 12.99
CA ALA A 442 -30.60 16.07 14.18
C ALA A 442 -30.39 17.56 13.88
N GLY A 443 -29.97 17.90 12.66
CA GLY A 443 -29.87 19.27 12.17
C GLY A 443 -29.57 19.33 10.66
N ASN A 444 -29.65 20.55 10.11
CA ASN A 444 -29.29 20.82 8.72
C ASN A 444 -27.81 21.21 8.63
N LEU A 445 -26.99 20.37 8.01
CA LEU A 445 -25.55 20.55 7.80
C LEU A 445 -25.21 21.46 6.61
N SER A 446 -26.18 21.92 5.83
CA SER A 446 -25.90 22.75 4.64
C SER A 446 -25.18 24.05 5.01
N GLY A 447 -24.09 24.35 4.32
CA GLY A 447 -23.27 25.54 4.56
C GLY A 447 -21.77 25.26 4.52
N LYS A 448 -21.01 26.29 4.89
CA LYS A 448 -19.55 26.23 4.99
C LYS A 448 -19.13 25.84 6.41
N TRP A 449 -18.24 24.86 6.52
CA TRP A 449 -17.67 24.39 7.78
C TRP A 449 -16.15 24.55 7.76
N GLU A 450 -15.62 25.19 8.79
CA GLU A 450 -14.19 25.26 9.04
C GLU A 450 -13.80 24.05 9.87
N VAL A 451 -12.94 23.20 9.32
CA VAL A 451 -12.53 21.91 9.90
C VAL A 451 -11.11 22.01 10.39
N HIS A 452 -10.91 21.83 11.69
CA HIS A 452 -9.59 21.70 12.29
C HIS A 452 -9.25 20.22 12.44
N ILE A 453 -8.17 19.78 11.79
CA ILE A 453 -7.67 18.40 11.85
C ILE A 453 -6.38 18.37 12.65
N GLN A 454 -6.33 17.53 13.67
CA GLN A 454 -5.14 17.29 14.48
C GLN A 454 -4.45 16.00 14.02
N PHE A 455 -3.27 16.15 13.44
CA PHE A 455 -2.35 15.07 13.07
C PHE A 455 -1.37 14.76 14.21
N ALA A 456 -0.52 13.76 13.99
CA ALA A 456 0.43 13.26 14.97
C ALA A 456 1.39 14.33 15.53
N ALA A 457 1.82 15.29 14.70
CA ALA A 457 2.80 16.31 15.09
C ALA A 457 2.40 17.75 14.69
N GLY A 458 1.18 17.94 14.18
CA GLY A 458 0.73 19.23 13.67
C GLY A 458 -0.76 19.23 13.39
N ALA A 459 -1.27 20.34 12.85
CA ALA A 459 -2.68 20.48 12.54
C ALA A 459 -2.86 21.26 11.23
N SER A 460 -4.02 21.09 10.59
CA SER A 460 -4.42 21.87 9.42
C SER A 460 -5.87 22.37 9.55
N GLN A 461 -6.17 23.46 8.84
CA GLN A 461 -7.51 24.00 8.64
C GLN A 461 -7.99 23.65 7.23
N HIS A 462 -9.05 22.86 7.16
CA HIS A 462 -9.74 22.50 5.93
C HIS A 462 -11.11 23.17 5.88
N ILE A 463 -11.75 23.16 4.72
CA ILE A 463 -13.12 23.66 4.54
C ILE A 463 -14.00 22.60 3.90
N LEU A 464 -15.18 22.38 4.47
CA LEU A 464 -16.25 21.61 3.82
C LEU A 464 -17.36 22.55 3.40
N HIS A 465 -17.71 22.54 2.11
CA HIS A 465 -18.94 23.11 1.61
C HIS A 465 -19.94 21.97 1.47
N VAL A 466 -20.99 21.98 2.28
CA VAL A 466 -21.96 20.89 2.38
C VAL A 466 -23.32 21.38 1.86
N GLN A 467 -23.96 20.54 1.06
CA GLN A 467 -25.37 20.61 0.72
C GLN A 467 -26.04 19.33 1.21
N GLN A 468 -27.09 19.47 2.02
CA GLN A 468 -27.84 18.36 2.57
C GLN A 468 -29.19 18.19 1.87
N GLU A 469 -29.51 16.95 1.49
CA GLU A 469 -30.81 16.54 0.98
C GLU A 469 -31.30 15.32 1.78
N GLY A 470 -32.20 15.54 2.73
CA GLY A 470 -32.59 14.51 3.70
C GLY A 470 -31.37 14.05 4.52
N ASN A 471 -31.08 12.75 4.50
CA ASN A 471 -29.91 12.16 5.16
C ASN A 471 -28.65 12.17 4.30
N ARG A 472 -28.70 12.66 3.05
CA ARG A 472 -27.58 12.65 2.11
C ARG A 472 -26.83 13.98 2.15
N LEU A 473 -25.50 13.90 2.11
CA LEU A 473 -24.60 15.04 2.03
C LEU A 473 -23.81 14.97 0.72
N VAL A 474 -23.70 16.11 0.04
CA VAL A 474 -22.84 16.30 -1.14
C VAL A 474 -22.14 17.65 -1.03
N GLY A 475 -21.04 17.84 -1.75
CA GLY A 475 -20.40 19.14 -1.87
C GLY A 475 -18.91 19.03 -2.12
N THR A 476 -18.12 19.95 -1.56
CA THR A 476 -16.67 20.00 -1.78
C THR A 476 -15.87 20.06 -0.48
N HIS A 477 -14.73 19.38 -0.48
CA HIS A 477 -13.73 19.39 0.57
C HIS A 477 -12.45 20.06 0.06
N GLN A 478 -12.17 21.26 0.56
CA GLN A 478 -10.91 21.96 0.34
C GLN A 478 -9.92 21.56 1.46
N GLY A 479 -8.85 20.88 1.06
CA GLY A 479 -7.69 20.68 1.93
C GLY A 479 -6.63 21.78 1.74
N ASP A 480 -5.40 21.54 2.18
CA ASP A 480 -4.32 22.53 2.07
C ASP A 480 -4.06 23.00 0.64
N PHE A 481 -4.05 22.07 -0.33
CA PHE A 481 -3.61 22.38 -1.71
C PHE A 481 -4.67 22.12 -2.78
N VAL A 482 -5.58 21.18 -2.55
CA VAL A 482 -6.53 20.73 -3.60
C VAL A 482 -7.96 20.67 -3.09
N SER A 483 -8.90 21.04 -3.96
CA SER A 483 -10.33 20.80 -3.75
C SER A 483 -10.72 19.44 -4.31
N ARG A 484 -11.71 18.80 -3.71
CA ARG A 484 -12.24 17.50 -4.15
C ARG A 484 -13.69 17.35 -3.76
N ASP A 485 -14.43 16.50 -4.46
CA ASP A 485 -15.82 16.22 -4.11
C ASP A 485 -15.89 15.51 -2.76
N LEU A 486 -16.93 15.84 -1.99
CA LEU A 486 -17.33 15.10 -0.80
C LEU A 486 -18.72 14.49 -0.99
N PHE A 487 -18.92 13.38 -0.33
CA PHE A 487 -20.21 12.73 -0.18
C PHE A 487 -20.33 12.17 1.23
N GLY A 488 -21.53 12.09 1.76
CA GLY A 488 -21.72 11.66 3.14
C GLY A 488 -23.16 11.41 3.51
N THR A 489 -23.34 11.08 4.79
CA THR A 489 -24.66 10.94 5.40
C THR A 489 -24.71 11.56 6.79
N ILE A 490 -25.91 11.93 7.21
CA ILE A 490 -26.26 12.23 8.59
C ILE A 490 -27.44 11.35 9.02
N GLU A 491 -27.34 10.71 10.17
CA GLU A 491 -28.39 9.87 10.76
C GLU A 491 -28.51 10.23 12.25
N GLY A 492 -29.62 10.86 12.65
CA GLY A 492 -29.66 11.52 13.96
C GLY A 492 -28.52 12.54 14.06
N ALA A 493 -27.67 12.42 15.08
CA ALA A 493 -26.49 13.26 15.23
C ALA A 493 -25.23 12.69 14.57
N ASP A 494 -25.24 11.43 14.11
CA ASP A 494 -24.04 10.80 13.56
C ASP A 494 -23.79 11.28 12.13
N VAL A 495 -22.56 11.73 11.88
CA VAL A 495 -22.12 12.29 10.60
C VAL A 495 -20.99 11.45 10.03
N ARG A 496 -21.13 11.07 8.76
CA ARG A 496 -20.07 10.42 7.98
C ARG A 496 -19.84 11.19 6.69
N ILE A 497 -18.62 11.66 6.47
CA ILE A 497 -18.24 12.38 5.24
C ILE A 497 -17.00 11.71 4.66
N ALA A 498 -17.04 11.40 3.38
CA ALA A 498 -15.93 10.84 2.63
C ALA A 498 -15.56 11.77 1.48
N SER A 499 -14.27 11.83 1.18
CA SER A 499 -13.73 12.58 0.05
C SER A 499 -12.44 11.92 -0.41
N PHE A 500 -12.10 12.04 -1.70
CA PHE A 500 -10.91 11.41 -2.25
C PHE A 500 -10.28 12.22 -3.39
N VAL A 501 -8.95 12.17 -3.47
CA VAL A 501 -8.16 12.52 -4.65
C VAL A 501 -7.70 11.21 -5.29
N SER A 502 -7.91 11.07 -6.59
CA SER A 502 -7.53 9.87 -7.34
C SER A 502 -6.09 9.94 -7.86
N GLU A 503 -5.52 8.78 -8.18
CA GLU A 503 -4.16 8.63 -8.72
C GLU A 503 -3.91 9.30 -10.09
N ALA A 504 -4.94 9.85 -10.73
CA ALA A 504 -4.85 10.48 -12.05
C ALA A 504 -3.76 11.57 -12.14
N HIS A 505 -3.37 12.16 -11.01
CA HIS A 505 -2.32 13.18 -10.93
C HIS A 505 -1.04 12.67 -10.25
N GLY A 506 -0.85 11.35 -10.15
CA GLY A 506 0.31 10.73 -9.50
C GLY A 506 0.26 10.70 -7.98
N ALA A 507 -0.88 11.04 -7.38
CA ALA A 507 -1.08 11.03 -5.94
C ALA A 507 -2.50 10.57 -5.61
N ALA A 508 -2.69 9.87 -4.50
CA ALA A 508 -4.01 9.53 -3.99
C ALA A 508 -4.10 9.82 -2.51
N LEU A 509 -5.29 10.27 -2.10
CA LEU A 509 -5.55 10.66 -0.74
C LEU A 509 -7.03 10.51 -0.44
N SER A 510 -7.37 9.71 0.58
CA SER A 510 -8.76 9.48 1.00
C SER A 510 -8.95 9.98 2.43
N TYR A 511 -10.05 10.66 2.68
CA TYR A 511 -10.46 11.15 4.00
C TYR A 511 -11.85 10.62 4.30
N ARG A 512 -12.03 9.98 5.44
CA ARG A 512 -13.30 9.51 5.97
C ARG A 512 -13.51 10.06 7.38
N PHE A 513 -14.23 11.16 7.46
CA PHE A 513 -14.64 11.80 8.69
C PHE A 513 -15.81 11.02 9.29
N THR A 514 -15.68 10.58 10.54
CA THR A 514 -16.77 10.01 11.34
C THR A 514 -16.89 10.83 12.61
N GLY A 515 -18.06 11.35 12.91
CA GLY A 515 -18.25 12.23 14.05
C GLY A 515 -19.70 12.46 14.41
N LYS A 516 -19.94 13.42 15.31
CA LYS A 516 -21.28 13.82 15.73
C LYS A 516 -21.50 15.31 15.53
N LEU A 517 -22.73 15.67 15.18
CA LEU A 517 -23.25 17.03 15.20
C LEU A 517 -23.69 17.39 16.62
N ASP A 518 -23.20 18.51 17.12
CA ASP A 518 -23.62 19.11 18.40
C ASP A 518 -23.81 20.62 18.20
N GLY A 519 -25.07 21.05 18.08
CA GLY A 519 -25.44 22.42 17.77
C GLY A 519 -24.79 22.95 16.48
N GLY A 520 -23.93 23.95 16.61
CA GLY A 520 -23.19 24.58 15.51
C GLY A 520 -21.82 23.95 15.21
N ALA A 521 -21.49 22.83 15.85
CA ALA A 521 -20.18 22.19 15.76
C ALA A 521 -20.28 20.70 15.40
N MET A 522 -19.20 20.16 14.83
CA MET A 522 -19.01 18.72 14.65
C MET A 522 -17.67 18.29 15.23
N SER A 523 -17.54 17.04 15.66
CA SER A 523 -16.25 16.48 16.06
C SER A 523 -16.21 14.96 15.94
N GLY A 524 -15.02 14.40 15.77
CA GLY A 524 -14.83 12.96 15.78
C GLY A 524 -13.46 12.50 15.29
N THR A 525 -13.45 11.31 14.69
CA THR A 525 -12.25 10.63 14.18
C THR A 525 -12.17 10.74 12.67
N LEU A 526 -10.96 10.75 12.15
CA LEU A 526 -10.64 10.78 10.73
C LEU A 526 -9.83 9.54 10.36
N ASP A 527 -10.38 8.71 9.48
CA ASP A 527 -9.67 7.65 8.77
C ASP A 527 -9.09 8.23 7.47
N MET A 528 -7.80 7.97 7.23
CA MET A 528 -7.07 8.47 6.07
C MET A 528 -6.63 7.33 5.14
N GLY A 529 -7.35 6.21 5.11
CA GLY A 529 -6.98 5.05 4.32
C GLY A 529 -5.77 4.32 4.89
N GLU A 530 -4.65 4.29 4.16
CA GLU A 530 -3.42 3.59 4.56
C GLU A 530 -2.57 4.39 5.57
N TYR A 531 -2.93 5.64 5.84
CA TYR A 531 -2.26 6.46 6.85
C TYR A 531 -2.87 6.25 8.24
N LEU A 532 -2.17 6.73 9.29
CA LEU A 532 -2.68 6.72 10.66
C LEU A 532 -3.98 7.53 10.80
N THR A 533 -4.77 7.21 11.82
CA THR A 533 -5.98 7.99 12.14
C THR A 533 -5.63 9.37 12.72
N ALA A 534 -6.54 10.33 12.56
CA ALA A 534 -6.46 11.66 13.15
C ALA A 534 -7.77 12.00 13.89
N SER A 535 -7.78 13.09 14.66
CA SER A 535 -9.02 13.66 15.24
C SER A 535 -9.36 14.97 14.55
N TRP A 536 -10.63 15.33 14.52
CA TRP A 536 -11.08 16.58 13.91
C TRP A 536 -12.21 17.23 14.68
N THR A 537 -12.31 18.55 14.53
CA THR A 537 -13.46 19.36 14.95
C THR A 537 -13.86 20.25 13.79
N ALA A 538 -15.12 20.68 13.73
CA ALA A 538 -15.57 21.65 12.76
C ALA A 538 -16.56 22.63 13.37
N LYS A 539 -16.52 23.88 12.91
CA LYS A 539 -17.49 24.92 13.26
C LYS A 539 -18.15 25.46 12.01
N ARG A 540 -19.46 25.69 12.09
CA ARG A 540 -20.18 26.34 11.00
C ARG A 540 -19.73 27.78 10.87
N HIS A 541 -19.37 28.17 9.66
CA HIS A 541 -19.11 29.57 9.34
C HIS A 541 -20.44 30.33 9.36
N LEU A 542 -20.57 31.33 10.23
CA LEU A 542 -21.71 32.24 10.26
C LEU A 542 -21.35 33.43 9.37
N PHE A 543 -22.08 33.61 8.27
CA PHE A 543 -22.01 34.86 7.52
C PHE A 543 -22.66 35.94 8.39
N ALA A 544 -21.88 36.93 8.80
CA ALA A 544 -22.35 38.09 9.56
C ALA A 544 -23.18 39.03 8.68
#